data_AF-A0A2R9BWI0-F1
#
_entry.id   AF-A0A2R9BWI0-F1
#
_cell.length_a   1.000
_cell.length_b   1.000
_cell.length_c   1.000
_cell.angle_alpha   90.00
_cell.angle_beta   90.00
_cell.angle_gamma   90.00
#
_symmetry.space_group_name_H-M   'P 1'
#
loop_
_entity.id
_entity.type
_entity.pdbx_description
1 polymer ?
#
loop_
_entity_poly.entity_id
_entity_poly.type
_entity_poly.pdbx_seq_one_letter_code
_entity_poly.pdbx_strand_id
1 'polypeptide(L)'
;MPEETQTQDQPTEEEEVETFTFQAEIAQLMSLFINTFYLNKEIFLRELISNLSDALDKILYESLMDPSKLDSGKELHISLIPNKQDRTLTIVDTGIGMTKADLINNLRTITKSGTKVFMEVLQAGADISMIGQFSVGFYSAYSVAEKVTVITKHNNDEQYAWESSLRGSFTVRTDTGEPIGHGTKVILPLKEDQTEYLEERKIKEIKHDKEVSNDEAEEKEDKEEEKEKEEKESEDKPEIEDEYREFYKSLAINWEDYLGVKHFSVEGQLEFRAFLFVP
;
A
#
# COMPACT_ATOMS: atom_id res chain seq x y z
N MET A 1 -52.85 -43.55 53.87
CA MET A 1 -51.47 -43.05 53.68
C MET A 1 -51.06 -43.46 52.28
N PRO A 2 -50.94 -42.53 51.33
CA PRO A 2 -50.44 -42.85 49.99
C PRO A 2 -48.91 -42.88 49.99
N GLU A 3 -48.35 -43.84 49.25
CA GLU A 3 -46.91 -44.02 49.01
C GLU A 3 -46.35 -42.84 48.20
N GLU A 4 -45.17 -42.36 48.60
CA GLU A 4 -44.40 -41.34 47.89
C GLU A 4 -43.84 -41.92 46.59
N THR A 5 -44.30 -41.40 45.46
CA THR A 5 -43.72 -41.68 44.15
C THR A 5 -42.35 -40.99 44.05
N GLN A 6 -41.26 -41.76 44.07
CA GLN A 6 -39.94 -41.25 43.73
C GLN A 6 -39.88 -40.95 42.22
N THR A 7 -39.83 -39.66 41.88
CA THR A 7 -39.43 -39.20 40.54
C THR A 7 -37.96 -39.55 40.32
N GLN A 8 -37.70 -40.49 39.42
CA GLN A 8 -36.36 -40.71 38.86
C GLN A 8 -36.06 -39.56 37.90
N ASP A 9 -35.13 -38.67 38.28
CA ASP A 9 -34.46 -37.78 37.34
C ASP A 9 -33.68 -38.65 36.35
N GLN A 10 -34.15 -38.73 35.11
CA GLN A 10 -33.34 -39.20 33.99
C GLN A 10 -32.33 -38.10 33.66
N PRO A 11 -31.02 -38.40 33.57
CA PRO A 11 -30.07 -37.43 33.07
C PRO A 11 -30.39 -37.21 31.60
N THR A 12 -30.78 -35.99 31.24
CA THR A 12 -30.79 -35.51 29.86
C THR A 12 -29.39 -35.73 29.30
N GLU A 13 -29.24 -36.63 28.34
CA GLU A 13 -28.02 -36.72 27.53
C GLU A 13 -27.88 -35.38 26.81
N GLU A 14 -27.00 -34.52 27.32
CA GLU A 14 -26.58 -33.32 26.61
C GLU A 14 -25.88 -33.80 25.32
N GLU A 15 -26.54 -33.64 24.17
CA GLU A 15 -25.91 -33.90 22.88
C GLU A 15 -24.62 -33.07 22.79
N GLU A 16 -23.49 -33.72 22.50
CA GLU A 16 -22.22 -33.02 22.30
C GLU A 16 -22.37 -32.05 21.13
N VAL A 17 -22.45 -30.75 21.45
CA VAL A 17 -22.50 -29.69 20.44
C VAL A 17 -21.11 -29.50 19.86
N GLU A 18 -20.85 -30.15 18.73
CA GLU A 18 -19.65 -29.93 17.95
C GLU A 18 -19.71 -28.56 17.26
N THR A 19 -18.87 -27.62 17.72
CA THR A 19 -18.74 -26.30 17.12
C THR A 19 -17.63 -26.31 16.08
N PHE A 20 -18.00 -26.10 14.82
CA PHE A 20 -17.06 -25.97 13.71
C PHE A 20 -16.86 -24.51 13.35
N THR A 21 -15.61 -24.11 13.13
CA THR A 21 -15.28 -22.81 12.54
C THR A 21 -15.27 -22.91 11.03
N PHE A 22 -15.95 -22.00 10.34
CA PHE A 22 -15.81 -21.88 8.89
C PHE A 22 -14.35 -21.58 8.52
N GLN A 23 -13.72 -22.47 7.75
CA GLN A 23 -12.44 -22.18 7.11
C GLN A 23 -12.72 -21.43 5.81
N ALA A 24 -12.35 -20.16 5.75
CA ALA A 24 -12.40 -19.43 4.49
C ALA A 24 -11.29 -19.95 3.56
N GLU A 25 -11.65 -20.33 2.33
CA GLU A 25 -10.65 -20.54 1.27
C GLU A 25 -10.02 -19.21 0.90
N ILE A 26 -8.90 -18.88 1.55
CA ILE A 26 -8.13 -17.65 1.37
C ILE A 26 -7.86 -17.35 -0.12
N ALA A 27 -7.61 -18.38 -0.92
CA ALA A 27 -7.37 -18.24 -2.36
C ALA A 27 -8.61 -17.70 -3.11
N GLN A 28 -9.80 -18.21 -2.80
CA GLN A 28 -11.05 -17.73 -3.41
C GLN A 28 -11.36 -16.29 -2.97
N LEU A 29 -11.12 -16.00 -1.68
CA LEU A 29 -11.36 -14.68 -1.11
C LEU A 29 -10.42 -13.61 -1.69
N MET A 30 -9.14 -13.93 -1.83
CA MET A 30 -8.17 -13.04 -2.49
C MET A 30 -8.51 -12.86 -3.97
N SER A 31 -8.91 -13.93 -4.67
CA SER A 31 -9.35 -13.82 -6.06
C SER A 31 -10.58 -12.92 -6.22
N LEU A 32 -11.55 -13.01 -5.32
CA LEU A 32 -12.72 -12.14 -5.33
C LEU A 32 -12.30 -10.68 -5.07
N PHE A 33 -11.48 -10.45 -4.04
CA PHE A 33 -10.97 -9.12 -3.72
C PHE A 33 -10.27 -8.47 -4.91
N ILE A 34 -9.38 -9.21 -5.57
CA ILE A 34 -8.60 -8.70 -6.70
C ILE A 34 -9.52 -8.31 -7.86
N ASN A 35 -10.47 -9.19 -8.21
CA ASN A 35 -11.35 -8.98 -9.35
C ASN A 35 -12.47 -7.94 -9.08
N THR A 36 -12.83 -7.70 -7.82
CA THR A 36 -13.88 -6.76 -7.44
C THR A 36 -13.35 -5.35 -7.18
N PHE A 37 -12.19 -5.21 -6.52
CA PHE A 37 -11.71 -3.89 -6.05
C PHE A 37 -10.64 -3.26 -6.93
N TYR A 38 -9.92 -4.03 -7.75
CA TYR A 38 -8.95 -3.48 -8.71
C TYR A 38 -9.50 -3.49 -10.13
N LEU A 39 -10.68 -2.88 -10.32
CA LEU A 39 -11.26 -2.64 -11.64
C LEU A 39 -10.35 -1.73 -12.47
N ASN A 40 -9.75 -0.72 -11.84
CA ASN A 40 -8.68 0.07 -12.44
C ASN A 40 -7.34 -0.64 -12.20
N LYS A 41 -6.88 -1.32 -13.24
CA LYS A 41 -5.61 -2.06 -13.26
C LYS A 41 -4.38 -1.16 -13.26
N GLU A 42 -4.49 0.16 -13.24
CA GLU A 42 -3.33 1.04 -13.06
C GLU A 42 -2.92 1.16 -11.57
N ILE A 43 -3.84 0.81 -10.67
CA ILE A 43 -3.64 0.92 -9.22
C ILE A 43 -2.46 0.07 -8.73
N PHE A 44 -2.18 -1.10 -9.33
CA PHE A 44 -1.10 -1.97 -8.82
C PHE A 44 0.26 -1.29 -8.83
N LEU A 45 0.55 -0.47 -9.84
CA LEU A 45 1.82 0.24 -9.91
C LEU A 45 1.92 1.29 -8.81
N ARG A 46 0.85 2.04 -8.56
CA ARG A 46 0.81 3.03 -7.48
C ARG A 46 1.06 2.37 -6.12
N GLU A 47 0.36 1.26 -5.85
CA GLU A 47 0.48 0.49 -4.60
C GLU A 47 1.88 -0.09 -4.43
N LEU A 48 2.43 -0.74 -5.47
CA LEU A 48 3.79 -1.30 -5.40
C LEU A 48 4.82 -0.19 -5.19
N ILE A 49 4.78 0.88 -5.97
CA ILE A 49 5.73 1.98 -5.80
C ILE A 49 5.56 2.65 -4.42
N SER A 50 4.34 2.69 -3.86
CA SER A 50 4.13 3.24 -2.50
C SER A 50 4.87 2.41 -1.45
N ASN A 51 4.66 1.09 -1.46
CA ASN A 51 5.34 0.17 -0.54
C ASN A 51 6.88 0.22 -0.68
N LEU A 52 7.36 0.43 -1.90
CA LEU A 52 8.79 0.55 -2.20
C LEU A 52 9.35 1.91 -1.74
N SER A 53 8.57 2.99 -1.83
CA SER A 53 8.91 4.30 -1.26
C SER A 53 9.06 4.21 0.25
N ASP A 54 8.08 3.59 0.93
CA ASP A 54 8.15 3.38 2.38
C ASP A 54 9.40 2.59 2.80
N ALA A 55 9.89 1.69 1.93
CA ALA A 55 11.12 0.93 2.17
C ALA A 55 12.38 1.79 2.03
N LEU A 56 12.38 2.77 1.13
CA LEU A 56 13.45 3.78 1.01
C LEU A 56 13.47 4.71 2.22
N ASP A 57 12.31 5.17 2.66
CA ASP A 57 12.21 6.06 3.82
C ASP A 57 12.68 5.36 5.09
N LYS A 58 12.37 4.06 5.25
CA LYS A 58 12.86 3.25 6.37
C LYS A 58 14.38 3.14 6.41
N ILE A 59 15.04 2.84 5.28
CA ILE A 59 16.50 2.74 5.28
C ILE A 59 17.16 4.11 5.45
N LEU A 60 16.55 5.17 4.88
CA LEU A 60 17.00 6.53 5.07
C LEU A 60 16.95 6.91 6.56
N TYR A 61 15.83 6.67 7.23
CA TYR A 61 15.67 6.91 8.66
C TYR A 61 16.68 6.12 9.52
N GLU A 62 16.89 4.84 9.24
CA GLU A 62 17.91 4.04 9.94
C GLU A 62 19.32 4.60 9.71
N SER A 63 19.60 5.11 8.51
CA SER A 63 20.91 5.69 8.17
C SER A 63 21.21 7.01 8.90
N LEU A 64 20.18 7.74 9.34
CA LEU A 64 20.36 8.93 10.17
C LEU A 64 20.98 8.60 11.54
N MET A 65 20.66 7.42 12.07
CA MET A 65 21.19 6.92 13.34
C MET A 65 22.50 6.14 13.14
N ASP A 66 22.61 5.38 12.06
CA ASP A 66 23.77 4.56 11.72
C ASP A 66 24.09 4.64 10.21
N PRO A 67 25.01 5.53 9.79
CA PRO A 67 25.35 5.69 8.38
C PRO A 67 25.91 4.42 7.71
N SER A 68 26.39 3.44 8.48
CA SER A 68 26.91 2.18 7.93
C SER A 68 25.83 1.32 7.26
N LYS A 69 24.55 1.61 7.52
CA LYS A 69 23.41 0.94 6.87
C LYS A 69 23.39 1.10 5.35
N LEU A 70 24.02 2.15 4.82
CA LEU A 70 24.12 2.43 3.38
C LEU A 70 25.46 2.00 2.76
N ASP A 71 26.33 1.29 3.49
CA ASP A 71 27.64 0.86 2.95
C ASP A 71 27.50 -0.13 1.78
N SER A 72 26.40 -0.89 1.75
CA SER A 72 26.02 -1.79 0.65
C SER A 72 25.34 -1.11 -0.54
N GLY A 73 25.04 0.18 -0.45
CA GLY A 73 24.35 0.95 -1.49
C GLY A 73 23.91 2.33 -0.98
N LYS A 74 24.47 3.41 -1.53
CA LYS A 74 24.17 4.78 -1.07
C LYS A 74 23.06 5.47 -1.85
N GLU A 75 22.79 5.00 -3.07
CA GLU A 75 21.82 5.61 -3.96
C GLU A 75 20.43 5.02 -3.71
N LEU A 76 19.51 5.87 -3.24
CA LEU A 76 18.12 5.51 -2.94
C LEU A 76 17.25 5.83 -4.15
N HIS A 77 16.67 4.82 -4.78
CA HIS A 77 15.82 5.00 -5.95
C HIS A 77 14.89 3.81 -6.20
N ILE A 78 13.89 4.03 -7.07
CA ILE A 78 13.02 2.99 -7.60
C ILE A 78 13.18 2.93 -9.12
N SER A 79 13.47 1.75 -9.64
CA SER A 79 13.65 1.47 -11.06
C SER A 79 12.53 0.59 -11.61
N LEU A 80 11.92 1.02 -12.72
CA LEU A 80 10.94 0.25 -13.48
C LEU A 80 11.61 -0.28 -14.76
N ILE A 81 11.74 -1.60 -14.87
CA ILE A 81 12.50 -2.28 -15.92
C ILE A 81 11.52 -3.18 -16.71
N PRO A 82 10.94 -2.68 -17.81
CA PRO A 82 10.10 -3.49 -18.69
C PRO A 82 10.95 -4.40 -19.58
N ASN A 83 10.54 -5.66 -19.72
CA ASN A 83 11.13 -6.64 -20.64
C ASN A 83 10.03 -7.19 -21.56
N LYS A 84 10.00 -6.68 -22.79
CA LYS A 84 9.02 -7.07 -23.81
C LYS A 84 9.23 -8.50 -24.34
N GLN A 85 10.45 -9.02 -24.28
CA GLN A 85 10.76 -10.37 -24.79
C GLN A 85 10.15 -11.43 -23.88
N ASP A 86 10.32 -11.28 -22.57
CA ASP A 86 9.82 -12.23 -21.57
C ASP A 86 8.44 -11.86 -21.02
N ARG A 87 7.87 -10.73 -21.48
CA ARG A 87 6.63 -10.12 -20.96
C ARG A 87 6.67 -9.92 -19.45
N THR A 88 7.81 -9.44 -18.94
CA THR A 88 7.99 -9.19 -17.51
C THR A 88 8.16 -7.71 -17.24
N LEU A 89 7.51 -7.23 -16.18
CA LEU A 89 7.83 -5.94 -15.58
C LEU A 89 8.58 -6.20 -14.28
N THR A 90 9.78 -5.65 -14.16
CA THR A 90 10.58 -5.74 -12.95
C THR A 90 10.62 -4.38 -12.27
N ILE A 91 10.27 -4.33 -10.99
CA ILE A 91 10.34 -3.13 -10.16
C ILE A 91 11.41 -3.37 -9.11
N VAL A 92 12.39 -2.47 -9.01
CA VAL A 92 13.53 -2.59 -8.09
C VAL A 92 13.55 -1.37 -7.20
N ASP A 93 13.64 -1.55 -5.89
CA ASP A 93 13.99 -0.50 -4.93
C ASP A 93 15.34 -0.82 -4.28
N THR A 94 16.03 0.25 -3.87
CA THR A 94 17.23 0.17 -3.03
C THR A 94 16.90 0.51 -1.57
N GLY A 95 15.72 0.12 -1.09
CA GLY A 95 15.26 0.34 0.29
C GLY A 95 15.83 -0.65 1.29
N ILE A 96 15.19 -0.77 2.44
CA ILE A 96 15.66 -1.59 3.57
C ILE A 96 15.67 -3.11 3.28
N GLY A 97 14.78 -3.57 2.38
CA GLY A 97 14.56 -5.00 2.11
C GLY A 97 13.83 -5.72 3.26
N MET A 98 13.73 -7.04 3.16
CA MET A 98 13.02 -7.88 4.13
C MET A 98 13.86 -9.08 4.55
N THR A 99 13.79 -9.45 5.83
CA THR A 99 14.35 -10.73 6.31
C THR A 99 13.44 -11.90 5.88
N LYS A 100 13.91 -13.14 6.04
CA LYS A 100 13.06 -14.32 5.83
C LYS A 100 11.82 -14.30 6.73
N ALA A 101 11.97 -13.81 7.96
CA ALA A 101 10.88 -13.68 8.91
C ALA A 101 9.85 -12.64 8.43
N ASP A 102 10.31 -11.50 7.90
CA ASP A 102 9.42 -10.47 7.35
C ASP A 102 8.67 -10.96 6.12
N LEU A 103 9.34 -11.65 5.19
CA LEU A 103 8.68 -12.26 4.03
C LEU A 103 7.57 -13.22 4.45
N ILE A 104 7.83 -14.06 5.46
CA ILE A 104 6.85 -15.00 5.96
C ILE A 104 5.74 -14.27 6.72
N ASN A 105 6.06 -13.32 7.59
CA ASN A 105 5.05 -12.69 8.45
C ASN A 105 4.22 -11.68 7.66
N ASN A 106 4.83 -10.78 6.91
CA ASN A 106 4.11 -9.70 6.22
C ASN A 106 3.28 -10.25 5.06
N LEU A 107 3.84 -11.17 4.26
CA LEU A 107 3.13 -11.73 3.09
C LEU A 107 2.26 -12.96 3.43
N ARG A 108 2.29 -13.49 4.66
CA ARG A 108 1.32 -14.49 5.16
C ARG A 108 0.19 -13.83 5.94
N THR A 109 0.46 -12.80 6.75
CA THR A 109 -0.49 -12.30 7.77
C THR A 109 -1.74 -11.66 7.16
N ILE A 110 -1.65 -11.15 5.94
CA ILE A 110 -2.82 -10.63 5.20
C ILE A 110 -3.92 -11.70 5.01
N THR A 111 -3.57 -12.99 5.08
CA THR A 111 -4.55 -14.08 5.02
C THR A 111 -5.33 -14.31 6.33
N LYS A 112 -4.91 -13.70 7.46
CA LYS A 112 -5.59 -13.76 8.77
C LYS A 112 -6.16 -12.41 9.22
N SER A 113 -5.44 -11.30 9.04
CA SER A 113 -5.92 -9.95 9.40
C SER A 113 -6.69 -9.30 8.24
N GLY A 114 -6.22 -9.48 7.01
CA GLY A 114 -6.86 -8.94 5.80
C GLY A 114 -8.24 -9.55 5.54
N THR A 115 -8.50 -10.79 5.97
CA THR A 115 -9.84 -11.42 5.91
C THR A 115 -10.85 -10.76 6.85
N LYS A 116 -10.43 -10.35 8.06
CA LYS A 116 -11.29 -9.65 9.02
C LYS A 116 -11.63 -8.24 8.50
N VAL A 117 -10.61 -7.51 8.10
CA VAL A 117 -10.72 -6.20 7.48
C VAL A 117 -11.57 -6.26 6.20
N PHE A 118 -11.40 -7.29 5.38
CA PHE A 118 -12.20 -7.55 4.19
C PHE A 118 -13.69 -7.73 4.50
N MET A 119 -14.01 -8.51 5.55
CA MET A 119 -15.40 -8.68 5.98
C MET A 119 -15.99 -7.37 6.50
N GLU A 120 -15.20 -6.54 7.19
CA GLU A 120 -15.61 -5.22 7.67
C GLU A 120 -15.88 -4.26 6.49
N VAL A 121 -15.00 -4.20 5.49
CA VAL A 121 -15.17 -3.36 4.28
C VAL A 121 -16.37 -3.80 3.45
N LEU A 122 -16.56 -5.12 3.25
CA LEU A 122 -17.71 -5.67 2.53
C LEU A 122 -19.04 -5.38 3.24
N GLN A 123 -19.07 -5.49 4.57
CA GLN A 123 -20.27 -5.20 5.36
C GLN A 123 -20.59 -3.70 5.42
N ALA A 124 -19.56 -2.85 5.42
CA ALA A 124 -19.72 -1.39 5.49
C ALA A 124 -20.18 -0.77 4.16
N GLY A 125 -20.17 -1.51 3.05
CA GLY A 125 -20.50 -0.96 1.72
C GLY A 125 -19.60 0.21 1.32
N ALA A 126 -18.36 0.23 1.84
CA ALA A 126 -17.50 1.40 1.85
C ALA A 126 -16.91 1.74 0.48
N ASP A 127 -16.71 3.04 0.29
CA ASP A 127 -16.18 3.66 -0.92
C ASP A 127 -14.75 3.21 -1.24
N ILE A 128 -14.44 3.18 -2.54
CA ILE A 128 -13.25 2.58 -3.17
C ILE A 128 -11.92 3.28 -2.78
N SER A 129 -11.99 4.35 -1.99
CA SER A 129 -10.86 5.19 -1.58
C SER A 129 -10.05 4.67 -0.38
N MET A 130 -10.47 3.62 0.32
CA MET A 130 -9.72 3.06 1.47
C MET A 130 -8.54 2.13 1.10
N ILE A 131 -8.07 2.14 -0.15
CA ILE A 131 -7.13 1.14 -0.71
C ILE A 131 -5.72 1.17 -0.09
N GLY A 132 -5.33 2.19 0.67
CA GLY A 132 -4.00 2.27 1.34
C GLY A 132 -3.94 1.77 2.80
N GLN A 133 -5.07 1.57 3.49
CA GLN A 133 -5.07 1.32 4.95
C GLN A 133 -5.02 -0.16 5.35
N PHE A 134 -5.19 -1.07 4.39
CA PHE A 134 -5.47 -2.48 4.68
C PHE A 134 -4.31 -3.42 4.38
N SER A 135 -3.12 -2.90 4.04
CA SER A 135 -1.91 -3.68 3.74
C SER A 135 -2.10 -4.74 2.64
N VAL A 136 -3.17 -4.66 1.83
CA VAL A 136 -3.51 -5.61 0.76
C VAL A 136 -3.00 -5.16 -0.62
N GLY A 137 -2.46 -3.95 -0.71
CA GLY A 137 -2.00 -3.32 -1.95
C GLY A 137 -0.99 -4.17 -2.74
N PHE A 138 -0.15 -4.95 -2.06
CA PHE A 138 0.77 -5.89 -2.74
C PHE A 138 0.04 -6.91 -3.65
N TYR A 139 -1.13 -7.41 -3.24
CA TYR A 139 -1.86 -8.42 -4.02
C TYR A 139 -2.58 -7.86 -5.23
N SER A 140 -2.70 -6.53 -5.34
CA SER A 140 -3.17 -5.88 -6.58
C SER A 140 -2.32 -6.26 -7.79
N ALA A 141 -1.05 -6.64 -7.60
CA ALA A 141 -0.15 -7.10 -8.66
C ALA A 141 -0.72 -8.30 -9.45
N TYR A 142 -1.52 -9.15 -8.82
CA TYR A 142 -2.15 -10.30 -9.47
C TYR A 142 -3.35 -9.93 -10.35
N SER A 143 -3.81 -8.67 -10.32
CA SER A 143 -4.76 -8.17 -11.32
C SER A 143 -4.14 -8.19 -12.72
N VAL A 144 -2.84 -7.95 -12.83
CA VAL A 144 -2.09 -7.87 -14.09
C VAL A 144 -1.09 -9.02 -14.33
N ALA A 145 -0.63 -9.68 -13.26
CA ALA A 145 0.38 -10.74 -13.33
C ALA A 145 -0.21 -12.13 -13.01
N GLU A 146 0.35 -13.17 -13.62
CA GLU A 146 -0.02 -14.57 -13.33
C GLU A 146 0.67 -15.12 -12.09
N LYS A 147 1.86 -14.59 -11.81
CA LYS A 147 2.76 -14.99 -10.73
C LYS A 147 3.48 -13.73 -10.27
N VAL A 148 3.82 -13.67 -8.99
CA VAL A 148 4.68 -12.61 -8.46
C VAL A 148 5.88 -13.26 -7.81
N THR A 149 7.07 -12.77 -8.17
CA THR A 149 8.32 -13.16 -7.53
C THR A 149 8.91 -11.95 -6.84
N VAL A 150 9.27 -12.08 -5.57
CA VAL A 150 9.89 -11.03 -4.76
C VAL A 150 11.25 -11.54 -4.34
N ILE A 151 12.31 -10.91 -4.84
CA ILE A 151 13.68 -11.15 -4.41
C ILE A 151 14.07 -10.00 -3.49
N THR A 152 14.55 -10.28 -2.30
CA THR A 152 14.84 -9.24 -1.31
C THR A 152 16.07 -9.59 -0.50
N LYS A 153 16.80 -8.54 -0.09
CA LYS A 153 17.97 -8.65 0.78
C LYS A 153 17.88 -7.55 1.83
N HIS A 154 17.80 -7.98 3.08
CA HIS A 154 17.96 -7.11 4.23
C HIS A 154 19.40 -7.18 4.73
N ASN A 155 19.97 -6.09 5.26
CA ASN A 155 21.35 -6.07 5.75
C ASN A 155 21.64 -7.15 6.81
N ASN A 156 20.64 -7.47 7.63
CA ASN A 156 20.73 -8.44 8.73
C ASN A 156 20.40 -9.89 8.34
N ASP A 157 20.18 -10.22 7.07
CA ASP A 157 19.83 -11.58 6.63
C ASP A 157 20.40 -11.88 5.23
N GLU A 158 20.24 -13.13 4.77
CA GLU A 158 20.60 -13.55 3.41
C GLU A 158 19.62 -13.01 2.35
N GLN A 159 19.95 -13.21 1.08
CA GLN A 159 19.05 -12.92 -0.03
C GLN A 159 18.03 -14.06 -0.18
N TYR A 160 16.75 -13.73 -0.27
CA TYR A 160 15.69 -14.71 -0.45
C TYR A 160 14.81 -14.38 -1.64
N ALA A 161 14.29 -15.42 -2.28
CA ALA A 161 13.24 -15.35 -3.28
C ALA A 161 11.94 -15.91 -2.70
N TRP A 162 10.93 -15.06 -2.62
CA TRP A 162 9.54 -15.42 -2.38
C TRP A 162 8.80 -15.52 -3.72
N GLU A 163 7.92 -16.52 -3.84
CA GLU A 163 7.19 -16.75 -5.08
C GLU A 163 5.78 -17.28 -4.81
N SER A 164 4.78 -16.71 -5.48
CA SER A 164 3.40 -17.20 -5.43
C SER A 164 2.62 -16.90 -6.71
N SER A 165 1.62 -17.74 -6.97
CA SER A 165 0.62 -17.58 -8.04
C SER A 165 -0.80 -17.46 -7.48
N LEU A 166 -0.95 -17.09 -6.20
CA LEU A 166 -2.22 -17.05 -5.45
C LEU A 166 -3.04 -18.35 -5.41
N ARG A 167 -2.45 -19.51 -5.74
CA ARG A 167 -3.13 -20.82 -5.66
C ARG A 167 -3.08 -21.42 -4.26
N GLY A 168 -3.29 -20.59 -3.24
CA GLY A 168 -3.35 -21.01 -1.82
C GLY A 168 -2.01 -21.28 -1.14
N SER A 169 -0.87 -21.10 -1.83
CA SER A 169 0.46 -21.25 -1.23
C SER A 169 1.49 -20.29 -1.83
N PHE A 170 2.62 -20.16 -1.15
CA PHE A 170 3.80 -19.47 -1.62
C PHE A 170 5.05 -20.25 -1.19
N THR A 171 6.17 -20.00 -1.88
CA THR A 171 7.47 -20.60 -1.54
C THR A 171 8.45 -19.51 -1.13
N VAL A 172 9.38 -19.86 -0.24
CA VAL A 172 10.51 -19.00 0.14
C VAL A 172 11.77 -19.86 0.07
N ARG A 173 12.74 -19.41 -0.71
CA ARG A 173 14.04 -20.08 -0.90
C ARG A 173 15.16 -19.06 -0.78
N THR A 174 16.35 -19.50 -0.35
CA THR A 174 17.56 -18.68 -0.50
C THR A 174 17.79 -18.44 -1.99
N ASP A 175 18.12 -17.20 -2.36
CA ASP A 175 18.42 -16.83 -3.73
C ASP A 175 19.94 -16.79 -3.95
N THR A 176 20.38 -17.43 -5.03
CA THR A 176 21.79 -17.49 -5.44
C THR A 176 22.00 -16.79 -6.77
N GLY A 177 21.04 -15.99 -7.21
CA GLY A 177 21.10 -15.22 -8.44
C GLY A 177 22.01 -14.00 -8.36
N GLU A 178 21.63 -12.94 -9.08
CA GLU A 178 22.32 -11.65 -9.05
C GLU A 178 22.32 -11.09 -7.62
N PRO A 179 23.49 -10.79 -7.02
CA PRO A 179 23.55 -10.22 -5.68
C PRO A 179 22.95 -8.82 -5.65
N ILE A 180 22.01 -8.61 -4.74
CA ILE A 180 21.53 -7.27 -4.38
C ILE A 180 22.16 -6.86 -3.05
N GLY A 181 22.55 -5.59 -2.91
CA GLY A 181 23.14 -5.07 -1.67
C GLY A 181 22.11 -5.04 -0.55
N HIS A 182 21.04 -4.27 -0.78
CA HIS A 182 19.82 -4.21 0.02
C HIS A 182 18.64 -3.79 -0.86
N GLY A 183 17.42 -3.96 -0.35
CA GLY A 183 16.19 -3.59 -1.06
C GLY A 183 15.44 -4.80 -1.61
N THR A 184 14.55 -4.54 -2.56
CA THR A 184 13.66 -5.56 -3.11
C THR A 184 13.52 -5.44 -4.63
N LYS A 185 13.36 -6.58 -5.28
CA LYS A 185 13.09 -6.76 -6.70
C LYS A 185 11.78 -7.53 -6.85
N VAL A 186 10.75 -6.86 -7.35
CA VAL A 186 9.45 -7.44 -7.65
C VAL A 186 9.38 -7.75 -9.14
N ILE A 187 9.24 -9.02 -9.51
CA ILE A 187 9.19 -9.49 -10.89
C ILE A 187 7.77 -9.95 -11.19
N LEU A 188 7.18 -9.33 -12.22
CA LEU A 188 5.81 -9.51 -12.64
C LEU A 188 5.75 -10.05 -14.07
N PRO A 189 5.69 -11.38 -14.26
CA PRO A 189 5.22 -11.97 -15.51
C PRO A 189 3.77 -11.53 -15.78
N LEU A 190 3.60 -10.63 -16.74
CA LEU A 190 2.31 -10.05 -17.07
C LEU A 190 1.46 -11.05 -17.85
N LYS A 191 0.14 -10.97 -17.63
CA LYS A 191 -0.86 -11.69 -18.44
C LYS A 191 -0.80 -11.20 -19.89
N GLU A 192 -1.24 -12.04 -20.82
CA GLU A 192 -1.12 -11.77 -22.25
C GLU A 192 -1.84 -10.49 -22.71
N ASP A 193 -2.93 -10.15 -22.02
CA ASP A 193 -3.76 -8.97 -22.26
C ASP A 193 -3.27 -7.72 -21.52
N GLN A 194 -2.14 -7.80 -20.79
CA GLN A 194 -1.63 -6.73 -19.92
C GLN A 194 -0.26 -6.20 -20.38
N THR A 195 0.12 -6.43 -21.63
CA THR A 195 1.42 -6.01 -22.17
C THR A 195 1.54 -4.49 -22.35
N GLU A 196 0.45 -3.73 -22.24
CA GLU A 196 0.46 -2.27 -22.31
C GLU A 196 1.34 -1.63 -21.22
N TYR A 197 1.49 -2.29 -20.06
CA TYR A 197 2.36 -1.83 -18.97
C TYR A 197 3.86 -2.01 -19.24
N LEU A 198 4.23 -2.57 -20.39
CA LEU A 198 5.61 -2.63 -20.88
C LEU A 198 5.94 -1.49 -21.85
N GLU A 199 4.95 -0.65 -22.19
CA GLU A 199 5.15 0.53 -23.04
C GLU A 199 5.67 1.71 -22.23
N GLU A 200 6.70 2.38 -22.76
CA GLU A 200 7.37 3.49 -22.08
C GLU A 200 6.40 4.65 -21.77
N ARG A 201 5.41 4.87 -22.65
CA ARG A 201 4.38 5.89 -22.46
C ARG A 201 3.59 5.67 -21.17
N LYS A 202 3.14 4.44 -20.92
CA LYS A 202 2.39 4.07 -19.71
C LYS A 202 3.25 4.20 -18.46
N ILE A 203 4.52 3.80 -18.53
CA ILE A 203 5.44 3.92 -17.41
C ILE A 203 5.72 5.40 -17.05
N LYS A 204 5.81 6.29 -18.06
CA LYS A 204 6.00 7.74 -17.86
C LYS A 204 4.77 8.45 -17.30
N GLU A 205 3.58 8.09 -17.78
CA GLU A 205 2.30 8.60 -17.24
C GLU A 205 2.22 8.36 -15.72
N ILE A 206 2.71 7.22 -15.25
CA ILE A 206 2.64 6.80 -13.85
C ILE A 206 3.73 7.44 -12.96
N LYS A 207 4.88 7.82 -13.53
CA LYS A 207 5.93 8.55 -12.78
C LYS A 207 5.52 9.96 -12.43
N HIS A 208 4.79 10.65 -13.32
CA HIS A 208 4.34 12.02 -13.11
C HIS A 208 3.29 12.16 -12.01
N ASP A 209 2.42 11.16 -11.82
CA ASP A 209 1.43 11.17 -10.73
C ASP A 209 2.06 11.13 -9.32
N LYS A 210 3.34 10.73 -9.20
CA LYS A 210 4.05 10.65 -7.90
C LYS A 210 4.93 11.84 -7.55
N GLU A 211 5.48 12.55 -8.52
CA GLU A 211 6.18 13.82 -8.23
C GLU A 211 5.22 14.82 -7.57
N VAL A 212 3.93 14.76 -7.86
CA VAL A 212 2.89 15.62 -7.26
C VAL A 212 2.54 15.21 -5.81
N SER A 213 2.94 14.02 -5.32
CA SER A 213 2.57 13.55 -3.97
C SER A 213 3.69 13.56 -2.94
N ASN A 214 4.94 13.85 -3.34
CA ASN A 214 6.09 13.79 -2.44
C ASN A 214 6.53 15.16 -1.88
N ASP A 215 6.00 16.28 -2.39
CA ASP A 215 6.41 17.62 -1.95
C ASP A 215 5.58 18.19 -0.77
N GLU A 216 4.60 17.45 -0.23
CA GLU A 216 3.73 17.94 0.87
C GLU A 216 4.07 17.39 2.28
N ALA A 217 5.17 16.66 2.46
CA ALA A 217 5.48 16.02 3.75
C ALA A 217 6.68 16.59 4.53
N GLU A 218 7.45 17.52 3.96
CA GLU A 218 8.59 18.15 4.65
C GLU A 218 8.34 19.64 4.89
N GLU A 219 7.57 19.98 5.94
CA GLU A 219 7.75 21.21 6.75
C GLU A 219 6.64 21.35 7.83
N LYS A 220 6.46 20.36 8.71
CA LYS A 220 5.63 20.55 9.94
C LYS A 220 6.17 19.80 11.15
N GLU A 221 7.41 20.07 11.53
CA GLU A 221 7.87 19.88 12.91
C GLU A 221 8.70 21.09 13.33
N ASP A 222 8.01 22.20 13.63
CA ASP A 222 8.38 23.13 14.71
C ASP A 222 7.38 24.29 14.74
N LYS A 223 6.43 24.22 15.69
CA LYS A 223 5.72 25.32 16.38
C LYS A 223 4.35 24.84 16.88
N GLU A 224 4.36 23.96 17.87
CA GLU A 224 3.30 23.96 18.88
C GLU A 224 3.84 24.62 20.15
N GLU A 225 3.68 25.94 20.24
CA GLU A 225 3.45 26.63 21.52
C GLU A 225 2.88 28.03 21.26
N GLU A 226 1.68 28.26 21.80
CA GLU A 226 1.00 29.54 22.04
C GLU A 226 0.73 30.50 20.86
N LYS A 227 -0.54 30.58 20.43
CA LYS A 227 -1.43 31.74 20.69
C LYS A 227 -2.83 31.58 20.10
N GLU A 228 -3.80 31.47 20.99
CA GLU A 228 -5.14 32.03 20.78
C GLU A 228 -5.01 33.56 20.60
N LYS A 229 -5.52 34.10 19.48
CA LYS A 229 -6.49 35.23 19.41
C LYS A 229 -6.46 35.97 18.07
N GLU A 230 -7.69 36.14 17.56
CA GLU A 230 -8.22 37.28 16.82
C GLU A 230 -7.71 37.58 15.40
N GLU A 231 -8.68 37.47 14.48
CA GLU A 231 -8.84 38.23 13.25
C GLU A 231 -8.02 39.52 13.18
N LYS A 232 -7.04 39.58 12.27
CA LYS A 232 -6.75 40.80 11.50
C LYS A 232 -6.34 40.46 10.07
N GLU A 233 -7.05 41.10 9.17
CA GLU A 233 -6.76 41.22 7.75
C GLU A 233 -5.32 41.68 7.47
N SER A 234 -4.78 41.08 6.40
CA SER A 234 -3.81 41.65 5.45
C SER A 234 -2.45 42.10 5.99
N GLU A 235 -1.42 41.26 5.78
CA GLU A 235 -0.12 41.73 5.25
C GLU A 235 0.86 40.64 4.73
N ASP A 236 0.50 39.35 4.63
CA ASP A 236 1.36 38.30 4.02
C ASP A 236 0.83 37.82 2.66
N LYS A 237 0.60 38.73 1.71
CA LYS A 237 -0.04 38.38 0.42
C LYS A 237 0.88 37.96 -0.75
N PRO A 238 2.15 38.39 -0.91
CA PRO A 238 2.87 38.05 -2.14
C PRO A 238 3.39 36.60 -2.17
N GLU A 239 3.95 36.07 -1.08
CA GLU A 239 4.51 34.70 -1.06
C GLU A 239 3.45 33.62 -1.27
N ILE A 240 2.32 33.76 -0.58
CA ILE A 240 1.23 32.78 -0.64
C ILE A 240 0.52 32.78 -2.01
N GLU A 241 0.43 33.92 -2.69
CA GLU A 241 -0.24 34.01 -4.00
C GLU A 241 0.60 33.37 -5.12
N ASP A 242 1.93 33.49 -5.04
CA ASP A 242 2.85 32.83 -5.97
C ASP A 242 2.84 31.30 -5.75
N GLU A 243 2.80 30.83 -4.50
CA GLU A 243 2.62 29.42 -4.17
C GLU A 243 1.30 28.86 -4.73
N TYR A 244 0.19 29.60 -4.62
CA TYR A 244 -1.07 29.18 -5.24
C TYR A 244 -1.01 29.15 -6.76
N ARG A 245 -0.26 30.05 -7.40
CA ARG A 245 -0.12 30.07 -8.86
C ARG A 245 0.68 28.87 -9.34
N GLU A 246 1.77 28.54 -8.65
CA GLU A 246 2.56 27.34 -8.95
C GLU A 246 1.76 26.06 -8.68
N PHE A 247 1.03 26.00 -7.56
CA PHE A 247 0.15 24.88 -7.21
C PHE A 247 -1.00 24.69 -8.21
N TYR A 248 -1.63 25.78 -8.68
CA TYR A 248 -2.67 25.68 -9.69
C TYR A 248 -2.13 25.22 -11.05
N LYS A 249 -0.97 25.75 -11.47
CA LYS A 249 -0.32 25.36 -12.72
C LYS A 249 0.13 23.91 -12.71
N SER A 250 0.62 23.41 -11.57
CA SER A 250 0.99 22.01 -11.39
C SER A 250 -0.25 21.11 -11.41
N LEU A 251 -1.35 21.52 -10.77
CA LEU A 251 -2.60 20.76 -10.73
C LEU A 251 -3.34 20.71 -12.08
N ALA A 252 -3.41 21.84 -12.79
CA ALA A 252 -4.22 21.98 -14.01
C ALA A 252 -3.45 21.65 -15.31
N ILE A 253 -2.13 21.45 -15.23
CA ILE A 253 -1.24 21.24 -16.37
C ILE A 253 -1.42 22.37 -17.41
N ASN A 254 -1.47 23.62 -16.93
CA ASN A 254 -1.64 24.81 -17.77
C ASN A 254 -0.54 25.83 -17.46
N TRP A 255 -0.22 26.69 -18.43
CA TRP A 255 0.74 27.78 -18.28
C TRP A 255 0.06 29.12 -17.89
N GLU A 256 -1.27 29.16 -17.94
CA GLU A 256 -2.08 30.31 -17.52
C GLU A 256 -2.40 30.23 -16.01
N ASP A 257 -2.45 31.40 -15.37
CA ASP A 257 -2.82 31.55 -13.96
C ASP A 257 -4.33 31.38 -13.76
N TYR A 258 -4.75 30.96 -12.56
CA TYR A 258 -6.16 30.93 -12.18
C TYR A 258 -6.75 32.35 -12.07
N LEU A 259 -8.04 32.48 -12.37
CA LEU A 259 -8.81 33.72 -12.21
C LEU A 259 -9.17 34.01 -10.74
N GLY A 260 -9.38 32.98 -9.93
CA GLY A 260 -9.58 33.12 -8.48
C GLY A 260 -9.41 31.82 -7.69
N VAL A 261 -9.05 31.94 -6.41
CA VAL A 261 -8.92 30.83 -5.46
C VAL A 261 -9.78 31.07 -4.22
N LYS A 262 -10.40 30.01 -3.69
CA LYS A 262 -11.18 30.04 -2.45
C LYS A 262 -10.78 28.89 -1.53
N HIS A 263 -10.45 29.22 -0.29
CA HIS A 263 -10.18 28.22 0.75
C HIS A 263 -11.41 28.05 1.61
N PHE A 264 -11.69 26.82 2.00
CA PHE A 264 -12.62 26.57 3.09
C PHE A 264 -12.21 25.31 3.87
N SER A 265 -12.48 25.38 5.17
CA SER A 265 -12.33 24.28 6.10
C SER A 265 -13.71 23.96 6.63
N VAL A 266 -14.04 22.68 6.71
CA VAL A 266 -15.26 22.21 7.35
C VAL A 266 -14.84 21.39 8.56
N GLU A 267 -15.31 21.81 9.73
CA GLU A 267 -15.10 21.12 11.00
C GLU A 267 -16.45 20.58 11.50
N GLY A 268 -16.50 19.29 11.84
CA GLY A 268 -17.73 18.58 12.16
C GLY A 268 -17.51 17.07 12.20
N GLN A 269 -18.55 16.29 11.88
CA GLN A 269 -18.46 14.82 11.88
C GLN A 269 -17.54 14.27 10.78
N LEU A 270 -17.30 15.07 9.73
CA LEU A 270 -16.17 14.97 8.82
C LEU A 270 -15.36 16.26 8.91
N GLU A 271 -14.04 16.12 9.06
CA GLU A 271 -13.11 17.24 9.00
C GLU A 271 -12.34 17.18 7.67
N PHE A 272 -12.41 18.26 6.90
CA PHE A 272 -11.57 18.42 5.71
C PHE A 272 -11.32 19.88 5.37
N ARG A 273 -10.22 20.09 4.66
CA ARG A 273 -9.85 21.38 4.06
C ARG A 273 -9.86 21.23 2.55
N ALA A 274 -10.29 22.26 1.84
CA ALA A 274 -10.35 22.26 0.39
C ALA A 274 -9.95 23.61 -0.21
N PHE A 275 -9.31 23.52 -1.36
CA PHE A 275 -8.95 24.64 -2.23
C PHE A 275 -9.78 24.54 -3.52
N LEU A 276 -10.47 25.62 -3.88
CA LEU A 276 -11.24 25.73 -5.13
C LEU A 276 -10.59 26.77 -6.02
N PHE A 277 -10.17 26.37 -7.21
CA PHE A 277 -9.63 27.25 -8.23
C PHE A 277 -10.64 27.47 -9.36
N VAL A 278 -10.76 28.72 -9.81
CA VAL A 278 -11.46 29.08 -11.04
C VAL A 278 -10.40 29.32 -12.10
N PRO A 279 -10.35 28.50 -13.17
CA PRO A 279 -9.48 28.74 -14.32
C PRO A 279 -9.65 30.14 -14.88
#